data_AF-A0A9W9T010-F1
#
_entry.id   AF-A0A9W9T010-F1
#
_cell.length_a   1.000
_cell.length_b   1.000
_cell.length_c   1.000
_cell.angle_alpha   90.00
_cell.angle_beta   90.00
_cell.angle_gamma   90.00
#
_symmetry.space_group_name_H-M   'P 1'
#
loop_
_entity.id
_entity.type
_entity.pdbx_description
1 polymer ?
#
loop_
_entity_poly.entity_id
_entity_poly.type
_entity_poly.pdbx_seq_one_letter_code
_entity_poly.pdbx_strand_id
1 'polypeptide(L)'
;MSRSLQASALSFVLLSIGHTIGGKKWTAEKVFTATKGSKSWACGTVGWYQGSAFFLLTGMYSGLFTILLYGGLYEISPGILHYQWSRDPSALSDPLNKAMAGIVNVLLWTSSAWYAKNGIKDNAFAVGLSAALQGAAVLKQIL
;
A
#
# COMPACT_ATOMS: atom_id res chain seq x y z
N MET A 1 14.21 3.35 -16.46
CA MET A 1 12.94 3.56 -15.73
C MET A 1 11.81 2.78 -16.42
N SER A 2 10.98 2.06 -15.65
CA SER A 2 9.84 1.30 -16.16
C SER A 2 8.52 2.05 -15.99
N ARG A 3 7.77 2.23 -17.09
CA ARG A 3 6.46 2.91 -17.07
C ARG A 3 5.37 2.09 -16.38
N SER A 4 5.40 0.76 -16.51
CA SER A 4 4.44 -0.12 -15.82
C SER A 4 4.62 -0.07 -14.31
N LEU A 5 5.88 -0.06 -13.84
CA LEU A 5 6.18 0.07 -12.41
C LEU A 5 5.88 1.48 -11.88
N GLN A 6 6.02 2.54 -12.69
CA GLN A 6 5.54 3.88 -12.34
C GLN A 6 4.01 3.91 -12.17
N ALA A 7 3.26 3.26 -13.08
CA ALA A 7 1.81 3.17 -12.98
C ALA A 7 1.38 2.37 -11.73
N SER A 8 2.08 1.26 -11.43
CA SER A 8 1.90 0.52 -10.18
C SER A 8 2.13 1.42 -8.98
N ALA A 9 3.28 2.11 -8.89
CA ALA A 9 3.61 3.03 -7.80
C ALA A 9 2.52 4.10 -7.61
N LEU A 10 2.06 4.73 -8.69
CA LEU A 10 0.98 5.72 -8.64
C LEU A 10 -0.32 5.11 -8.09
N SER A 11 -0.65 3.88 -8.48
CA SER A 11 -1.85 3.20 -7.96
C SER A 11 -1.81 3.02 -6.43
N PHE A 12 -0.64 2.75 -5.84
CA PHE A 12 -0.47 2.65 -4.38
C PHE A 12 -0.60 4.00 -3.68
N VAL A 13 -0.11 5.08 -4.29
CA VAL A 13 -0.30 6.43 -3.77
C VAL A 13 -1.79 6.80 -3.79
N LEU A 14 -2.49 6.53 -4.89
CA LEU A 14 -3.93 6.75 -5.00
C LEU A 14 -4.72 5.89 -4.01
N LEU A 15 -4.34 4.63 -3.83
CA LEU A 15 -4.92 3.76 -2.81
C LEU A 15 -4.71 4.33 -1.40
N SER A 16 -3.52 4.84 -1.08
CA SER A 16 -3.27 5.46 0.23
C SER A 16 -4.22 6.61 0.52
N ILE A 17 -4.42 7.50 -0.47
CA ILE A 17 -5.34 8.64 -0.37
C ILE A 17 -6.78 8.14 -0.20
N GLY A 18 -7.24 7.23 -1.08
CA GLY A 18 -8.57 6.66 -1.04
C GLY A 18 -8.85 5.93 0.28
N HIS A 19 -7.89 5.14 0.75
CA HIS A 19 -7.94 4.42 2.02
C HIS A 19 -8.02 5.40 3.20
N THR A 20 -7.24 6.48 3.20
CA THR A 20 -7.32 7.53 4.23
C THR A 20 -8.71 8.17 4.28
N ILE A 21 -9.27 8.52 3.12
CA ILE A 21 -10.62 9.11 3.02
C ILE A 21 -11.68 8.11 3.49
N GLY A 22 -11.60 6.85 3.06
CA GLY A 22 -12.48 5.77 3.49
C GLY A 22 -12.44 5.57 5.00
N GLY A 23 -11.25 5.64 5.61
CA GLY A 23 -11.05 5.54 7.05
C GLY A 23 -11.73 6.68 7.82
N LYS A 24 -11.59 7.91 7.32
CA LYS A 24 -12.29 9.06 7.90
C LYS A 24 -13.81 8.89 7.85
N LYS A 25 -14.36 8.36 6.75
CA LYS A 25 -15.79 8.11 6.62
C LYS A 25 -16.26 6.99 7.55
N TRP A 26 -15.60 5.84 7.51
CA TRP A 26 -15.92 4.68 8.34
C TRP A 26 -15.83 4.98 9.83
N THR A 27 -14.76 5.66 10.26
CA THR A 27 -14.59 6.00 11.69
C THR A 27 -15.57 7.06 12.19
N ALA A 28 -16.25 7.77 11.29
CA ALA A 28 -17.33 8.70 11.61
C ALA A 28 -18.72 8.05 11.65
N GLU A 29 -18.86 6.78 11.24
CA GLU A 29 -20.15 6.08 11.26
C GLU A 29 -20.67 5.90 12.69
N LYS A 30 -21.98 6.01 12.88
CA LYS A 30 -22.64 5.85 14.19
C LYS A 30 -22.30 4.51 14.85
N VAL A 31 -22.26 3.43 14.06
CA VAL A 31 -21.94 2.08 14.53
C VAL A 31 -20.51 2.01 15.08
N PHE A 32 -19.54 2.62 14.40
CA PHE A 32 -18.16 2.61 14.85
C PHE A 32 -17.94 3.54 16.05
N THR A 33 -18.48 4.76 15.98
CA THR A 33 -18.38 5.75 17.07
C THR A 33 -19.07 5.31 18.36
N ALA A 34 -20.10 4.46 18.28
CA ALA A 34 -20.71 3.84 19.47
C ALA A 34 -19.73 2.98 20.28
N THR A 35 -18.63 2.53 19.68
CA THR A 35 -17.58 1.76 20.36
C THR A 35 -16.42 2.61 20.88
N LYS A 36 -16.52 3.95 20.82
CA LYS A 36 -15.44 4.87 21.19
C LYS A 36 -14.93 4.62 22.62
N GLY A 37 -13.60 4.61 22.78
CA GLY A 37 -12.94 4.28 24.03
C GLY A 37 -12.70 2.78 24.24
N SER A 38 -13.30 1.91 23.43
CA SER A 38 -13.00 0.46 23.45
C SER A 38 -11.70 0.13 22.72
N LYS A 39 -11.17 -1.07 23.00
CA LYS A 39 -10.06 -1.67 22.25
C LYS A 39 -10.36 -1.78 20.76
N SER A 40 -11.59 -2.17 20.39
CA SER A 40 -12.00 -2.32 18.99
C SER A 40 -11.96 -1.00 18.24
N TRP A 41 -12.41 0.09 18.87
CA TRP A 41 -12.32 1.44 18.29
C TRP A 41 -10.88 1.88 18.07
N ALA A 42 -10.01 1.68 19.08
CA ALA A 42 -8.61 2.06 18.99
C ALA A 42 -7.86 1.24 17.92
N CYS A 43 -7.97 -0.10 17.96
CA CYS A 43 -7.35 -0.99 16.99
C CYS A 43 -7.88 -0.79 15.57
N GLY A 44 -9.19 -0.58 15.41
CA GLY A 44 -9.80 -0.29 14.11
C GLY A 44 -9.30 1.03 13.53
N THR A 45 -9.28 2.10 14.33
CA THR A 45 -8.83 3.43 13.90
C THR A 45 -7.34 3.41 13.53
N VAL A 46 -6.49 2.93 14.43
CA VAL A 46 -5.04 2.89 14.22
C VAL A 46 -4.69 1.94 13.09
N GLY A 47 -5.28 0.74 13.06
CA GLY A 47 -5.05 -0.25 12.00
C GLY A 47 -5.39 0.28 10.61
N TRP A 48 -6.46 1.07 10.49
CA TRP A 48 -6.84 1.68 9.22
C TRP A 48 -5.82 2.73 8.74
N TYR A 49 -5.35 3.60 9.63
CA TYR A 49 -4.33 4.60 9.27
C TYR A 49 -2.94 3.98 9.06
N GLN A 50 -2.60 2.91 9.78
CA GLN A 50 -1.42 2.09 9.49
C GLN A 50 -1.47 1.50 8.07
N GLY A 51 -2.61 0.96 7.64
CA GLY A 51 -2.81 0.50 6.26
C GLY A 51 -2.63 1.62 5.23
N SER A 52 -3.11 2.83 5.55
CA SER A 52 -2.94 4.01 4.68
C SER A 52 -1.46 4.39 4.51
N ALA A 53 -0.70 4.40 5.60
CA ALA A 53 0.74 4.65 5.58
C ALA A 53 1.50 3.53 4.84
N PHE A 54 1.09 2.28 5.01
CA PHE A 54 1.65 1.14 4.28
C PHE A 54 1.51 1.30 2.77
N PHE A 55 0.32 1.64 2.26
CA PHE A 55 0.13 1.91 0.83
C PHE A 55 0.99 3.09 0.35
N LEU A 56 1.13 4.13 1.17
CA LEU A 56 1.94 5.30 0.82
C LEU A 56 3.42 4.94 0.67
N LEU A 57 3.99 4.26 1.68
CA LEU A 57 5.39 3.82 1.69
C LEU A 57 5.69 2.87 0.53
N THR A 58 4.71 2.05 0.17
CA THR A 58 4.82 1.14 -0.98
C THR A 58 4.90 1.91 -2.32
N GLY A 59 4.25 3.08 -2.41
CA GLY A 59 4.16 3.90 -3.64
C GLY A 59 5.07 5.14 -3.74
N MET A 60 5.57 5.73 -2.64
CA MET A 60 6.20 7.08 -2.61
C MET A 60 7.70 7.12 -2.37
N TYR A 61 8.41 8.03 -3.07
CA TYR A 61 9.84 8.35 -2.93
C TYR A 61 10.31 8.73 -1.50
N SER A 62 11.44 8.18 -1.05
CA SER A 62 12.16 8.44 0.19
C SER A 62 13.02 9.69 0.03
N GLY A 63 12.36 10.84 0.16
CA GLY A 63 13.03 12.11 0.47
C GLY A 63 12.45 12.79 1.71
N LEU A 64 11.18 12.51 2.04
CA LEU A 64 10.44 13.26 3.06
C LEU A 64 10.23 12.50 4.37
N PHE A 65 10.27 11.16 4.36
CA PHE A 65 10.01 10.34 5.56
C PHE A 65 11.26 10.15 6.44
N THR A 66 12.46 10.12 5.83
CA THR A 66 13.74 10.02 6.55
C THR A 66 14.04 11.28 7.37
N ILE A 67 13.62 12.46 6.89
CA ILE A 67 13.85 13.75 7.56
C ILE A 67 12.96 13.90 8.81
N LEU A 68 11.78 13.28 8.84
CA LEU A 68 10.81 13.47 9.91
C LEU A 68 10.98 12.52 11.12
N LEU A 69 11.79 11.45 11.01
CA LEU A 69 11.95 10.48 12.09
C LEU A 69 13.38 10.25 12.58
N TYR A 70 14.43 10.56 11.80
CA TYR A 70 15.78 10.06 12.12
C TYR A 70 16.95 11.05 12.11
N GLY A 71 16.74 12.35 11.86
CA GLY A 71 17.70 13.42 12.22
C GLY A 71 19.20 13.14 11.99
N GLY A 72 19.58 12.42 10.93
CA GLY A 72 20.95 11.95 10.77
C GLY A 72 21.24 11.32 9.41
N LEU A 73 22.31 11.82 8.78
CA LEU A 73 22.89 11.34 7.53
C LEU A 73 23.76 10.11 7.80
N TYR A 74 23.17 8.93 7.77
CA TYR A 74 23.89 7.67 7.63
C TYR A 74 23.06 6.73 6.76
N GLU A 75 23.70 6.20 5.72
CA GLU A 75 23.13 5.45 4.60
C GLU A 75 22.27 4.26 5.04
N ILE A 76 21.00 4.53 5.29
CA ILE A 76 19.92 3.56 5.13
C ILE A 76 19.14 4.09 3.95
N SER A 77 19.34 3.53 2.75
CA SER A 77 18.50 3.84 1.59
C SER A 77 17.13 3.21 1.86
N PRO A 78 16.12 3.94 2.38
CA PRO A 78 14.88 3.32 2.83
C PRO A 78 14.03 3.12 1.58
N GLY A 79 14.11 1.90 1.04
CA GLY A 79 13.52 1.53 -0.24
C GLY A 79 12.01 1.75 -0.31
N ILE A 80 11.66 2.61 -1.25
CA ILE A 80 10.33 2.84 -1.78
C ILE A 80 10.04 1.69 -2.74
N LEU A 81 9.30 0.68 -2.34
CA LEU A 81 9.31 -0.58 -3.10
C LEU A 81 8.96 -0.39 -4.58
N HIS A 82 7.83 0.24 -4.91
CA HIS A 82 7.41 0.35 -6.31
C HIS A 82 8.18 1.39 -7.10
N TYR A 83 8.47 2.55 -6.50
CA TYR A 83 9.22 3.59 -7.20
C TYR A 83 10.68 3.19 -7.43
N GLN A 84 11.32 2.54 -6.46
CA GLN A 84 12.68 2.03 -6.61
C GLN A 84 12.75 1.02 -7.74
N TRP A 85 11.84 0.03 -7.78
CA TRP A 85 11.75 -0.89 -8.91
C TRP A 85 11.47 -0.14 -10.22
N SER A 86 10.69 0.95 -10.19
CA SER A 86 10.44 1.77 -11.37
C SER A 86 11.70 2.49 -11.87
N ARG A 87 12.61 2.89 -10.98
CA ARG A 87 13.89 3.54 -11.31
C ARG A 87 14.88 2.52 -11.85
N ASP A 88 15.02 1.42 -11.11
CA ASP A 88 15.89 0.29 -11.41
C ASP A 88 15.10 -1.02 -11.40
N PRO A 89 14.58 -1.46 -12.56
CA PRO A 89 13.87 -2.73 -12.65
C PRO A 89 14.74 -3.95 -12.37
N SER A 90 16.07 -3.84 -12.47
CA SER A 90 16.97 -4.97 -12.23
C SER A 90 16.93 -5.43 -10.77
N ALA A 91 16.54 -4.53 -9.85
CA ALA A 91 16.32 -4.85 -8.44
C ALA A 91 15.29 -5.98 -8.23
N LEU A 92 14.34 -6.16 -9.16
CA LEU A 92 13.39 -7.28 -9.12
C LEU A 92 14.04 -8.63 -9.46
N SER A 93 15.33 -8.68 -9.81
CA SER A 93 16.07 -9.94 -9.94
C SER A 93 16.45 -10.53 -8.58
N ASP A 94 16.58 -9.68 -7.56
CA ASP A 94 16.87 -10.08 -6.18
C ASP A 94 15.70 -10.92 -5.60
N PRO A 95 15.96 -12.14 -5.08
CA PRO A 95 14.94 -12.98 -4.47
C PRO A 95 14.11 -12.29 -3.38
N LEU A 96 14.73 -11.40 -2.58
CA LEU A 96 14.05 -10.65 -1.53
C LEU A 96 13.02 -9.69 -2.13
N ASN A 97 13.38 -8.93 -3.16
CA ASN A 97 12.46 -8.02 -3.84
C ASN A 97 11.31 -8.77 -4.53
N LYS A 98 11.58 -9.94 -5.12
CA LYS A 98 10.54 -10.83 -5.68
C LYS A 98 9.58 -11.31 -4.59
N ALA A 99 10.11 -11.75 -3.44
CA ALA A 99 9.31 -12.19 -2.31
C ALA A 99 8.43 -11.06 -1.77
N MET A 100 8.98 -9.86 -1.59
CA MET A 100 8.22 -8.69 -1.16
C MET A 100 7.12 -8.33 -2.16
N ALA A 101 7.41 -8.34 -3.47
CA ALA A 101 6.41 -8.10 -4.51
C ALA A 101 5.27 -9.14 -4.45
N GLY A 102 5.60 -10.42 -4.29
CA GLY A 102 4.65 -11.51 -4.15
C GLY A 102 3.77 -11.37 -2.90
N ILE A 103 4.37 -11.10 -1.74
CA ILE A 103 3.63 -10.91 -0.47
C ILE A 103 2.64 -9.75 -0.60
N VAL A 104 3.08 -8.60 -1.13
CA VAL A 104 2.20 -7.45 -1.37
C VAL A 104 1.04 -7.83 -2.31
N ASN A 105 1.30 -8.56 -3.39
CA ASN A 105 0.27 -8.94 -4.35
C ASN A 105 -0.77 -9.88 -3.72
N VAL A 106 -0.32 -10.89 -2.96
CA VAL A 106 -1.17 -11.83 -2.24
C VAL A 106 -2.03 -11.09 -1.22
N LEU A 107 -1.46 -10.14 -0.48
CA LEU A 107 -2.21 -9.31 0.48
C LEU A 107 -3.32 -8.52 -0.23
N LEU A 108 -3.01 -7.86 -1.35
CA LEU A 108 -4.01 -7.09 -2.10
C LEU A 108 -5.14 -7.98 -2.65
N TRP A 109 -4.81 -9.12 -3.25
CA TRP A 109 -5.83 -10.06 -3.74
C TRP A 109 -6.70 -10.62 -2.61
N THR A 110 -6.08 -10.99 -1.49
CA THR A 110 -6.81 -11.49 -0.32
C THR A 110 -7.75 -10.42 0.24
N SER A 111 -7.28 -9.18 0.37
CA SER A 111 -8.11 -8.05 0.80
C SER A 111 -9.25 -7.77 -0.19
N SER A 112 -8.97 -7.76 -1.50
CA SER A 112 -9.98 -7.56 -2.53
C SER A 112 -11.08 -8.63 -2.47
N ALA A 113 -10.69 -9.90 -2.40
CA ALA A 113 -11.61 -11.02 -2.26
C ALA A 113 -12.45 -10.93 -0.96
N TRP A 114 -11.82 -10.55 0.15
CA TRP A 114 -12.50 -10.38 1.42
C TRP A 114 -13.53 -9.25 1.38
N TYR A 115 -13.18 -8.10 0.80
CA TYR A 115 -14.11 -7.00 0.62
C TYR A 115 -15.28 -7.37 -0.29
N ALA A 116 -15.01 -8.06 -1.41
CA ALA A 116 -16.06 -8.51 -2.32
C ALA A 116 -17.04 -9.47 -1.62
N LYS A 117 -16.52 -10.45 -0.86
CA LYS A 117 -17.31 -11.41 -0.09
C LYS A 117 -18.22 -10.72 0.94
N ASN A 118 -17.78 -9.60 1.52
CA ASN A 118 -18.53 -8.86 2.54
C ASN A 118 -19.30 -7.65 1.98
N GLY A 119 -19.45 -7.56 0.65
CA GLY A 119 -20.28 -6.52 0.01
C GLY A 119 -19.64 -5.13 -0.08
N ILE A 120 -18.36 -4.97 0.28
CA ILE A 120 -17.61 -3.70 0.23
C ILE A 120 -16.99 -3.53 -1.17
N LYS A 121 -17.85 -3.31 -2.17
CA LYS A 121 -17.48 -3.39 -3.59
C LYS A 121 -16.44 -2.36 -4.03
N ASP A 122 -16.53 -1.12 -3.53
CA ASP A 122 -15.61 -0.04 -3.92
C ASP A 122 -14.16 -0.36 -3.49
N ASN A 123 -13.98 -0.80 -2.25
CA ASN A 123 -12.67 -1.22 -1.75
C ASN A 123 -12.16 -2.47 -2.48
N ALA A 124 -13.06 -3.43 -2.75
CA ALA A 124 -12.70 -4.63 -3.50
C ALA A 124 -12.15 -4.28 -4.88
N PHE A 125 -12.82 -3.39 -5.60
CA PHE A 125 -12.38 -2.92 -6.91
C PHE A 125 -11.07 -2.15 -6.85
N ALA A 126 -10.96 -1.16 -5.96
CA ALA A 126 -9.76 -0.32 -5.86
C ALA A 126 -8.51 -1.16 -5.55
N VAL A 127 -8.58 -2.03 -4.54
CA VAL A 127 -7.46 -2.88 -4.13
C VAL A 127 -7.15 -3.95 -5.18
N GLY A 128 -8.18 -4.54 -5.81
CA GLY A 128 -8.01 -5.52 -6.88
C GLY A 128 -7.38 -4.94 -8.15
N LEU A 129 -7.74 -3.71 -8.52
CA LEU A 129 -7.12 -3.01 -9.64
C LEU A 129 -5.63 -2.76 -9.38
N SER A 130 -5.27 -2.30 -8.18
CA SER A 130 -3.85 -2.18 -7.82
C SER A 130 -3.13 -3.51 -7.77
N ALA A 131 -3.77 -4.60 -7.32
CA ALA A 131 -3.19 -5.94 -7.37
C ALA A 131 -2.89 -6.36 -8.81
N ALA A 132 -3.81 -6.13 -9.73
CA ALA A 132 -3.64 -6.42 -11.15
C ALA A 132 -2.52 -5.57 -11.78
N LEU A 133 -2.52 -4.25 -11.53
CA LEU A 133 -1.49 -3.33 -12.02
C LEU A 133 -0.10 -3.70 -11.50
N GLN A 134 0.00 -4.02 -10.20
CA GLN A 134 1.24 -4.44 -9.56
C GLN A 134 1.75 -5.75 -10.12
N GLY A 135 0.89 -6.77 -10.17
CA GLY A 135 1.23 -8.10 -10.67
C GLY A 135 1.69 -8.06 -12.12
N ALA A 136 0.93 -7.38 -12.99
CA ALA A 136 1.30 -7.20 -14.39
C ALA A 136 2.61 -6.43 -14.55
N ALA A 137 2.82 -5.37 -13.77
CA ALA A 137 4.04 -4.57 -13.82
C ALA A 137 5.27 -5.37 -13.37
N VAL A 138 5.15 -6.19 -12.33
CA VAL A 138 6.25 -7.02 -11.80
C VAL A 138 6.55 -8.20 -12.72
N LEU A 139 5.52 -8.94 -13.18
CA LEU A 139 5.69 -10.08 -14.08
C LEU A 139 6.40 -9.68 -15.37
N LYS A 140 6.07 -8.52 -15.93
CA LYS A 140 6.73 -7.97 -17.13
C LYS A 140 8.24 -7.74 -16.96
N GLN A 141 8.76 -7.63 -15.74
CA GLN A 141 10.19 -7.43 -15.51
C GLN A 141 10.94 -8.71 -15.16
N ILE A 142 10.23 -9.80 -14.87
CA ILE A 142 10.83 -11.06 -14.40
C ILE A 142 10.69 -12.17 -15.46
N LEU A 143 9.68 -12.07 -16.33
CA LEU A 143 9.50 -12.91 -17.52
C LEU A 143 10.19 -12.25 -18.72
#